data_AF-A0A7W1RQ13-F1
#
_entry.id   AF-A0A7W1RQ13-F1
#
_cell.length_a   1.000
_cell.length_b   1.000
_cell.length_c   1.000
_cell.angle_alpha   90.00
_cell.angle_beta   90.00
_cell.angle_gamma   90.00
#
_symmetry.space_group_name_H-M   'P 1'
#
loop_
_entity.id
_entity.type
_entity.pdbx_description
1 polymer ?
#
loop_
_entity_poly.entity_id
_entity_poly.type
_entity_poly.pdbx_seq_one_letter_code
_entity_poly.pdbx_strand_id
1 'polypeptide(L)'
;MTLPVPVISLLLGAVLLLFGRRLFWLFVAAVGFAIGLEVVPYIVQHPPPWLALTAGIALGLLGAVLALLVQKIAIAVAGFLVGGHIATALMAAFVATHAQYSGLTFIIGGIIGALLLLALFGWAIILFSSIAGAELIVSSLHIPASGSTILFIALTIVGVVVQAALLGRRGAA
;
A
#
# COMPACT_ATOMS: atom_id res chain seq x y z
N MET A 1 27.93 -15.01 15.10
CA MET A 1 28.16 -13.65 14.56
C MET A 1 26.84 -12.90 14.61
N THR A 2 26.57 -12.22 15.72
CA THR A 2 25.33 -11.46 15.93
C THR A 2 25.40 -10.18 15.10
N LEU A 3 24.54 -10.06 14.10
CA LEU A 3 24.43 -8.83 13.32
C LEU A 3 24.11 -7.67 14.26
N PRO A 4 24.83 -6.53 14.19
CA PRO A 4 24.54 -5.39 15.04
C PRO A 4 23.10 -4.92 14.82
N VAL A 5 22.35 -4.76 15.91
CA VAL A 5 20.99 -4.20 15.96
C VAL A 5 20.74 -3.04 14.97
N PRO A 6 21.68 -2.07 14.78
CA PRO A 6 21.49 -1.00 13.78
C PRO A 6 21.40 -1.47 12.32
N VAL A 7 22.10 -2.55 11.93
CA VAL A 7 22.05 -3.09 10.55
C VAL A 7 20.71 -3.76 10.28
N ILE A 8 20.13 -4.42 11.29
CA ILE A 8 18.80 -5.02 11.23
C ILE A 8 17.74 -3.93 11.08
N SER A 9 17.82 -2.85 11.87
CA SER A 9 16.89 -1.71 11.76
C SER A 9 17.01 -0.95 10.44
N LEU A 10 18.23 -0.83 9.88
CA LEU A 10 18.46 -0.20 8.58
C LEU A 10 17.88 -1.03 7.42
N LEU A 11 18.04 -2.35 7.47
CA LEU A 11 17.45 -3.28 6.49
C LEU A 11 15.93 -3.35 6.63
N LEU A 12 15.41 -3.40 7.86
CA LEU A 12 13.97 -3.45 8.13
C LEU A 12 13.30 -2.13 7.74
N GLY A 13 13.97 -1.00 7.99
CA GLY A 13 13.62 0.32 7.47
C GLY A 13 13.58 0.30 5.95
N ALA A 14 14.65 -0.13 5.26
CA ALA A 14 14.75 -0.24 3.78
C ALA A 14 13.65 -1.10 3.17
N VAL A 15 13.30 -2.20 3.84
CA VAL A 15 12.20 -3.07 3.43
C VAL A 15 10.86 -2.38 3.65
N LEU A 16 10.57 -1.83 4.84
CA LEU A 16 9.34 -1.05 5.07
C LEU A 16 9.20 0.10 4.07
N LEU A 17 10.33 0.60 3.60
CA LEU A 17 10.44 1.79 2.78
C LEU A 17 10.17 1.63 1.32
N LEU A 18 10.76 0.58 0.77
CA LEU A 18 10.52 0.17 -0.60
C LEU A 18 9.18 -0.58 -0.70
N PHE A 19 8.69 -1.13 0.41
CA PHE A 19 7.53 -2.02 0.43
C PHE A 19 6.32 -1.50 1.22
N GLY A 20 6.18 -0.24 1.64
CA GLY A 20 4.97 0.22 2.37
C GLY A 20 3.63 -0.14 1.70
N ARG A 21 3.55 -0.09 0.36
CA ARG A 21 2.42 -0.60 -0.45
C ARG A 21 2.40 -2.13 -0.62
N ARG A 22 3.58 -2.74 -0.60
CA ARG A 22 3.81 -4.18 -0.79
C ARG A 22 3.86 -4.95 0.53
N LEU A 23 3.76 -4.31 1.69
CA LEU A 23 3.84 -4.97 2.99
C LEU A 23 2.56 -5.72 3.27
N PHE A 24 1.41 -5.22 2.79
CA PHE A 24 0.15 -5.97 2.78
C PHE A 24 0.26 -7.23 1.91
N TRP A 25 0.84 -7.10 0.72
CA TRP A 25 1.12 -8.23 -0.18
C TRP A 25 2.04 -9.27 0.46
N LEU A 26 3.12 -8.82 1.09
CA LEU A 26 4.09 -9.67 1.77
C LEU A 26 3.52 -10.30 3.05
N PHE A 27 2.68 -9.58 3.79
CA PHE A 27 2.01 -10.07 4.97
C PHE A 27 0.99 -11.16 4.60
N VAL A 28 0.14 -10.91 3.61
CA VAL A 28 -0.81 -11.93 3.11
C VAL A 28 -0.07 -13.10 2.47
N ALA A 29 1.06 -12.87 1.81
CA ALA A 29 1.93 -13.95 1.31
C ALA A 29 2.55 -14.77 2.44
N ALA A 30 3.02 -14.13 3.52
CA ALA A 30 3.58 -14.80 4.68
C ALA A 30 2.51 -15.62 5.42
N VAL A 31 1.29 -15.09 5.55
CA VAL A 31 0.15 -15.81 6.11
C VAL A 31 -0.24 -16.98 5.20
N GLY A 32 -0.32 -16.78 3.87
CA GLY A 32 -0.58 -17.85 2.91
C GLY A 32 0.50 -18.94 2.92
N PHE A 33 1.76 -18.56 3.13
CA PHE A 33 2.88 -19.48 3.30
C PHE A 33 2.75 -20.28 4.60
N ALA A 34 2.46 -19.62 5.73
CA ALA A 34 2.26 -20.28 7.02
C ALA A 34 1.09 -21.28 6.98
N ILE A 35 -0.04 -20.87 6.43
CA ILE A 35 -1.20 -21.74 6.21
C ILE A 35 -0.82 -22.91 5.30
N GLY A 36 -0.05 -22.67 4.22
CA GLY A 36 0.38 -23.73 3.32
C GLY A 36 1.32 -24.75 3.96
N LEU A 37 2.10 -24.36 4.96
CA LEU A 37 2.91 -25.28 5.76
C LEU A 37 2.06 -26.11 6.74
N GLU A 38 1.02 -25.52 7.32
CA GLU A 38 0.13 -26.22 8.28
C GLU A 38 -0.91 -27.12 7.61
N VAL A 39 -1.41 -26.77 6.42
CA VAL A 39 -2.47 -27.52 5.73
C VAL A 39 -1.97 -28.85 5.16
N VAL A 40 -0.73 -28.91 4.68
CA VAL A 40 -0.15 -30.12 4.09
C VAL A 40 -0.14 -31.34 5.03
N PRO A 41 0.33 -31.24 6.29
CA PRO A 41 0.28 -32.38 7.23
C PRO A 41 -1.13 -32.78 7.67
N TYR A 42 -2.16 -31.94 7.47
CA TYR A 42 -3.56 -32.31 7.71
C TYR A 42 -4.14 -33.19 6.60
N ILE A 43 -3.68 -33.03 5.36
CA ILE A 43 -4.20 -33.75 4.19
C ILE A 43 -3.39 -35.02 3.91
N VAL A 44 -2.08 -34.98 4.15
CA VAL A 44 -1.18 -36.11 3.91
C VAL A 44 -0.54 -36.53 5.24
N GLN A 45 -0.77 -37.77 5.67
CA GLN A 45 -0.08 -38.34 6.82
C GLN A 45 1.38 -38.63 6.43
N HIS A 46 2.34 -37.99 7.12
CA HIS A 46 3.80 -38.02 6.84
C HIS A 46 4.23 -37.36 5.51
N PRO A 47 4.02 -36.04 5.33
CA PRO A 47 4.44 -35.36 4.13
C PRO A 47 5.99 -35.21 4.08
N PRO A 48 6.62 -35.46 2.92
CA PRO A 48 8.04 -35.16 2.75
C PRO A 48 8.27 -33.63 2.82
N PRO A 49 9.41 -33.16 3.39
CA PRO A 49 9.66 -31.74 3.65
C PRO A 49 9.53 -30.83 2.42
N TRP A 50 9.91 -31.34 1.25
CA TRP A 50 9.82 -30.63 -0.02
C TRP A 50 8.38 -30.29 -0.42
N LEU A 51 7.42 -31.18 -0.11
CA LEU A 51 6.03 -31.01 -0.49
C LEU A 51 5.36 -29.90 0.33
N ALA A 52 5.61 -29.87 1.64
CA ALA A 52 5.19 -28.77 2.51
C ALA A 52 5.76 -27.43 2.04
N LEU A 53 7.05 -27.39 1.70
CA LEU A 53 7.71 -26.17 1.22
C LEU A 53 7.12 -25.67 -0.10
N THR A 54 6.88 -26.57 -1.07
CA THR A 54 6.27 -26.20 -2.36
C THR A 54 4.84 -25.69 -2.21
N ALA A 55 4.05 -26.30 -1.32
CA ALA A 55 2.69 -25.86 -1.05
C ALA A 55 2.65 -24.51 -0.34
N GLY A 56 3.53 -24.29 0.64
CA GLY A 56 3.72 -23.00 1.30
C GLY A 56 4.09 -21.91 0.30
N ILE A 57 5.05 -22.16 -0.58
CA ILE A 57 5.44 -21.20 -1.62
C ILE A 57 4.28 -20.92 -2.59
N ALA A 58 3.56 -21.95 -3.02
CA ALA A 58 2.41 -21.80 -3.93
C ALA A 58 1.28 -20.99 -3.30
N LEU A 59 0.90 -21.31 -2.05
CA LEU A 59 -0.16 -20.61 -1.32
C LEU A 59 0.27 -19.20 -0.91
N GLY A 60 1.53 -19.00 -0.54
CA GLY A 60 2.10 -17.68 -0.28
C GLY A 60 2.04 -16.81 -1.53
N LEU A 61 2.45 -17.33 -2.69
CA LEU A 61 2.38 -16.61 -3.97
C LEU A 61 0.94 -16.29 -4.37
N LEU A 62 0.01 -17.24 -4.19
CA LEU A 62 -1.42 -17.03 -4.41
C LEU A 62 -1.98 -15.94 -3.51
N GLY A 63 -1.71 -16.00 -2.21
CA GLY A 63 -2.13 -14.99 -1.23
C GLY A 63 -1.60 -13.61 -1.57
N ALA A 64 -0.35 -13.56 -2.02
CA ALA A 64 0.24 -12.37 -2.60
C ALA A 64 -0.63 -11.85 -3.77
N VAL A 65 -0.80 -12.61 -4.85
CA VAL A 65 -1.56 -12.14 -6.03
C VAL A 65 -2.97 -11.66 -5.63
N LEU A 66 -3.66 -12.40 -4.76
CA LEU A 66 -4.95 -12.02 -4.18
C LEU A 66 -4.91 -10.67 -3.46
N ALA A 67 -3.89 -10.43 -2.63
CA ALA A 67 -3.76 -9.17 -1.90
C ALA A 67 -3.68 -7.95 -2.83
N LEU A 68 -2.99 -8.05 -3.98
CA LEU A 68 -2.92 -6.96 -4.95
C LEU A 68 -4.28 -6.64 -5.58
N LEU A 69 -5.06 -7.70 -5.85
CA LEU A 69 -6.39 -7.57 -6.45
C LEU A 69 -7.38 -6.98 -5.44
N VAL A 70 -7.44 -7.56 -4.24
CA VAL A 70 -8.34 -7.13 -3.16
C VAL A 70 -8.05 -5.69 -2.75
N GLN A 71 -6.78 -5.29 -2.67
CA GLN A 71 -6.42 -3.92 -2.30
C GLN A 71 -7.02 -2.87 -3.23
N LYS A 72 -6.91 -3.05 -4.56
CA LYS A 72 -7.49 -2.10 -5.52
C LYS A 72 -9.01 -2.03 -5.42
N ILE A 73 -9.66 -3.19 -5.27
CA ILE A 73 -11.12 -3.28 -5.14
C ILE A 73 -11.57 -2.61 -3.83
N ALA A 74 -10.90 -2.88 -2.72
CA ALA A 74 -11.22 -2.31 -1.41
C ALA A 74 -11.13 -0.78 -1.44
N ILE A 75 -10.08 -0.21 -2.05
CA ILE A 75 -9.93 1.25 -2.19
C ILE A 75 -11.06 1.84 -3.04
N ALA A 76 -11.38 1.20 -4.17
CA ALA A 76 -12.46 1.66 -5.05
C ALA A 76 -13.82 1.61 -4.36
N VAL A 77 -14.13 0.52 -3.65
CA VAL A 77 -15.38 0.35 -2.89
C VAL A 77 -15.46 1.34 -1.74
N ALA A 78 -14.38 1.51 -0.98
CA ALA A 78 -14.34 2.50 0.09
C ALA A 78 -14.58 3.91 -0.44
N GLY A 79 -13.92 4.27 -1.56
CA GLY A 79 -14.14 5.56 -2.22
C GLY A 79 -15.54 5.73 -2.79
N PHE A 80 -16.14 4.66 -3.30
CA PHE A 80 -17.52 4.67 -3.76
C PHE A 80 -18.51 4.93 -2.62
N LEU A 81 -18.39 4.19 -1.52
CA LEU A 81 -19.29 4.32 -0.37
C LEU A 81 -19.14 5.68 0.31
N VAL A 82 -17.91 6.10 0.58
CA VAL A 82 -17.62 7.39 1.23
C VAL A 82 -17.97 8.56 0.31
N GLY A 83 -17.59 8.48 -0.97
CA GLY A 83 -17.89 9.52 -1.96
C GLY A 83 -19.38 9.70 -2.19
N GLY A 84 -20.13 8.60 -2.28
CA GLY A 84 -21.57 8.63 -2.40
C GLY A 84 -22.23 9.30 -1.19
N HIS A 85 -21.82 8.91 0.03
CA HIS A 85 -22.34 9.49 1.26
C HIS A 85 -22.02 10.98 1.39
N ILE A 86 -20.78 11.39 1.10
CA ILE A 86 -20.36 12.80 1.14
C ILE A 86 -21.13 13.61 0.10
N ALA A 87 -21.30 13.11 -1.12
CA ALA A 87 -22.04 13.81 -2.16
C ALA A 87 -23.52 13.98 -1.80
N THR A 88 -24.14 12.95 -1.22
CA THR A 88 -25.51 13.07 -0.72
C THR A 88 -25.62 14.05 0.44
N ALA A 89 -24.64 14.07 1.36
CA ALA A 89 -24.60 15.01 2.48
C ALA A 89 -24.37 16.46 2.02
N LEU A 90 -23.53 16.68 1.01
CA LEU A 90 -23.32 17.99 0.40
C LEU A 90 -24.59 18.47 -0.30
N MET A 91 -25.19 17.61 -1.13
CA MET A 91 -26.44 17.96 -1.81
C MET A 91 -27.54 18.27 -0.78
N ALA A 92 -27.56 17.52 0.32
CA ALA A 92 -28.48 17.75 1.42
C ALA A 92 -28.29 19.10 2.11
N ALA A 93 -27.04 19.51 2.31
CA ALA A 93 -26.70 20.76 2.97
C ALA A 93 -26.95 22.00 2.08
N PHE A 94 -26.80 21.86 0.75
CA PHE A 94 -26.82 22.99 -0.18
C PHE A 94 -28.08 23.06 -1.07
N VAL A 95 -28.83 21.97 -1.23
CA VAL A 95 -30.01 21.89 -2.13
C VAL A 95 -31.19 21.29 -1.36
N ALA A 96 -32.20 22.11 -1.08
CA ALA A 96 -33.37 21.75 -0.28
C ALA A 96 -34.27 20.65 -0.89
N THR A 97 -34.05 20.27 -2.15
CA THR A 97 -34.86 19.29 -2.89
C THR A 97 -34.27 17.87 -2.80
N HIS A 98 -34.43 17.24 -1.64
CA HIS A 98 -33.81 15.95 -1.29
C HIS A 98 -34.36 14.71 -2.02
N ALA A 99 -35.66 14.67 -2.29
CA ALA A 99 -36.35 13.38 -2.38
C ALA A 99 -36.25 12.69 -3.75
N GLN A 100 -35.97 13.42 -4.83
CA GLN A 100 -36.19 12.90 -6.18
C GLN A 100 -34.93 12.39 -6.89
N TYR A 101 -33.72 12.77 -6.44
CA TYR A 101 -32.45 12.41 -7.12
C TYR A 101 -31.37 11.80 -6.20
N SER A 102 -31.71 11.44 -4.95
CA SER A 102 -30.76 10.94 -3.96
C SER A 102 -29.92 9.74 -4.46
N GLY A 103 -30.55 8.78 -5.15
CA GLY A 103 -29.85 7.62 -5.71
C GLY A 103 -28.85 8.00 -6.81
N LEU A 104 -29.20 8.97 -7.66
CA LEU A 104 -28.33 9.43 -8.75
C LEU A 104 -27.13 10.21 -8.19
N THR A 105 -27.36 11.08 -7.20
CA THR A 105 -26.29 11.81 -6.49
C THR A 105 -25.34 10.85 -5.77
N PHE A 106 -25.86 9.78 -5.16
CA PHE A 106 -25.04 8.76 -4.52
C PHE A 106 -24.15 8.01 -5.53
N ILE A 107 -24.70 7.60 -6.69
CA ILE A 107 -23.93 6.90 -7.72
C ILE A 107 -22.84 7.81 -8.30
N ILE A 108 -23.19 9.05 -8.67
CA ILE A 108 -22.23 10.00 -9.23
C ILE A 108 -21.15 10.34 -8.20
N GLY A 109 -21.55 10.66 -6.96
CA GLY A 109 -20.64 10.91 -5.86
C GLY A 109 -19.73 9.73 -5.55
N GLY A 110 -20.27 8.51 -5.62
CA GLY A 110 -19.51 7.29 -5.42
C GLY A 110 -18.51 7.05 -6.54
N ILE A 111 -18.88 7.19 -7.81
CA ILE A 111 -17.94 7.05 -8.93
C ILE A 111 -16.80 8.06 -8.80
N ILE A 112 -17.14 9.33 -8.51
CA ILE A 112 -16.16 10.39 -8.30
C ILE A 112 -15.25 10.04 -7.11
N GLY A 113 -15.81 9.61 -5.98
CA GLY A 113 -15.06 9.24 -4.79
C GLY A 113 -14.15 8.03 -5.00
N ALA A 114 -14.60 7.01 -5.73
CA ALA A 114 -13.80 5.84 -6.10
C ALA A 114 -12.60 6.25 -6.95
N LEU A 115 -12.81 7.07 -7.99
CA LEU A 115 -11.75 7.56 -8.86
C LEU A 115 -10.76 8.45 -8.09
N LEU A 116 -11.25 9.33 -7.23
CA LEU A 116 -10.44 10.18 -6.36
C LEU A 116 -9.56 9.35 -5.43
N LEU A 117 -10.12 8.37 -4.72
CA LEU A 117 -9.36 7.54 -3.80
C LEU A 117 -8.36 6.64 -4.53
N LEU A 118 -8.72 6.08 -5.70
CA LEU A 118 -7.78 5.35 -6.55
C LEU A 118 -6.61 6.22 -7.00
N ALA A 119 -6.87 7.46 -7.42
CA ALA A 119 -5.83 8.40 -7.82
C ALA A 119 -4.96 8.82 -6.62
N LEU A 120 -5.60 9.24 -5.52
CA LEU A 120 -4.93 9.71 -4.31
C LEU A 120 -4.08 8.62 -3.69
N PHE A 121 -4.51 7.36 -3.73
CA PHE A 121 -3.72 6.25 -3.23
C PHE A 121 -2.37 6.16 -3.97
N GLY A 122 -2.38 6.28 -5.30
CA GLY A 122 -1.14 6.33 -6.10
C GLY A 122 -0.17 7.41 -5.62
N TRP A 123 -0.68 8.61 -5.36
CA TRP A 123 0.10 9.73 -4.81
C TRP A 123 0.56 9.51 -3.38
N ALA A 124 -0.28 8.93 -2.51
CA ALA A 124 0.08 8.62 -1.14
C ALA A 124 1.31 7.71 -1.09
N ILE A 125 1.39 6.72 -1.97
CA ILE A 125 2.52 5.78 -2.01
C ILE A 125 3.81 6.47 -2.46
N ILE A 126 3.73 7.40 -3.40
CA ILE A 126 4.87 8.23 -3.80
C ILE A 126 5.39 9.03 -2.61
N LEU A 127 4.48 9.67 -1.88
CA LEU A 127 4.81 10.49 -0.72
C LEU A 127 5.46 9.64 0.40
N PHE A 128 4.81 8.54 0.81
CA PHE A 128 5.34 7.66 1.85
C PHE A 128 6.69 7.04 1.46
N SER A 129 6.86 6.62 0.19
CA SER A 129 8.12 6.07 -0.30
C SER A 129 9.24 7.11 -0.30
N SER A 130 8.95 8.35 -0.66
CA SER A 130 9.94 9.43 -0.73
C SER A 130 10.38 9.90 0.65
N ILE A 131 9.42 10.16 1.54
CA ILE A 131 9.65 10.59 2.93
C ILE A 131 10.58 9.62 3.59
N ALA A 132 10.15 8.37 3.60
CA ALA A 132 10.82 7.47 4.47
C ALA A 132 12.16 7.05 3.75
N GLY A 133 12.26 7.11 2.41
CA GLY A 133 13.51 6.82 1.67
C GLY A 133 14.59 7.86 2.00
N ALA A 134 14.16 9.11 2.18
CA ALA A 134 15.00 10.17 2.71
C ALA A 134 15.45 9.87 4.15
N GLU A 135 14.56 9.37 5.02
CA GLU A 135 14.90 9.02 6.41
C GLU A 135 16.03 8.00 6.51
N LEU A 136 16.06 6.98 5.65
CA LEU A 136 17.17 6.00 5.65
C LEU A 136 18.50 6.58 5.22
N ILE A 137 18.49 7.39 4.17
CA ILE A 137 19.71 7.98 3.62
C ILE A 137 20.30 8.92 4.67
N VAL A 138 19.44 9.71 5.32
CA VAL A 138 19.82 10.64 6.36
C VAL A 138 20.30 9.91 7.62
N SER A 139 19.61 8.87 8.08
CA SER A 139 20.04 8.08 9.25
C SER A 139 21.32 7.29 9.03
N SER A 140 21.69 6.99 7.77
CA SER A 140 22.97 6.36 7.42
C SER A 140 24.15 7.34 7.48
N LEU A 141 23.87 8.62 7.25
CA LEU A 141 24.85 9.69 7.26
C LEU A 141 24.86 10.31 8.66
N HIS A 142 25.89 10.03 9.47
CA HIS A 142 26.03 10.54 10.84
C HIS A 142 26.34 12.06 10.86
N ILE A 143 25.44 12.89 10.30
CA ILE A 143 25.55 14.34 10.15
C ILE A 143 24.90 15.04 11.35
N PRO A 144 25.40 16.19 11.80
CA PRO A 144 24.77 17.01 12.83
C PRO A 144 23.28 17.30 12.53
N ALA A 145 22.47 17.37 13.60
CA ALA A 145 21.00 17.43 13.55
C ALA A 145 20.44 18.51 12.61
N SER A 146 21.09 19.67 12.52
CA SER A 146 20.68 20.77 11.63
C SER A 146 20.83 20.42 10.14
N GLY A 147 21.88 19.69 9.78
CA GLY A 147 22.12 19.24 8.40
C GLY A 147 21.24 18.06 7.99
N SER A 148 20.90 17.20 8.96
CA SER A 148 19.99 16.06 8.81
C SER A 148 18.60 16.50 8.30
N THR A 149 18.00 17.52 8.91
CA THR A 149 16.65 18.00 8.53
C THR A 149 16.63 18.60 7.12
N ILE A 150 17.64 19.40 6.78
CA ILE A 150 17.73 20.04 5.46
C ILE A 150 17.89 18.97 4.37
N LEU A 151 18.78 18.00 4.61
CA LEU A 151 19.03 16.89 3.69
C LEU A 151 17.79 16.02 3.52
N PHE A 152 17.07 15.72 4.62
CA PHE A 152 15.82 14.96 4.60
C PHE A 152 14.74 15.62 3.74
N ILE A 153 14.51 16.93 3.93
CA ILE A 153 13.52 17.68 3.17
C ILE A 153 13.91 17.71 1.69
N ALA A 154 15.18 17.98 1.38
CA ALA A 154 15.68 18.01 0.01
C ALA A 154 15.49 16.66 -0.70
N LEU A 155 15.89 15.55 -0.05
CA LEU A 155 15.74 14.20 -0.60
C LEU A 155 14.28 13.79 -0.77
N THR A 156 13.41 14.17 0.18
CA THR A 156 11.98 13.89 0.09
C THR A 156 11.37 14.59 -1.13
N ILE A 157 11.67 15.88 -1.31
CA ILE A 157 11.17 16.65 -2.45
C ILE A 157 11.67 16.04 -3.76
N VAL A 158 12.97 15.73 -3.85
CA VAL A 158 13.56 15.10 -5.04
C VAL A 158 12.88 13.76 -5.33
N GLY A 159 12.68 12.92 -4.32
CA GLY A 159 11.99 11.64 -4.44
C GLY A 159 10.58 11.81 -5.00
N VAL A 160 9.79 12.74 -4.44
CA VAL A 160 8.42 13.00 -4.89
C VAL A 160 8.40 13.48 -6.34
N VAL A 161 9.26 14.44 -6.71
CA VAL A 161 9.32 14.98 -8.07
C VAL A 161 9.70 13.90 -9.08
N VAL A 162 10.71 13.08 -8.79
CA VAL A 162 11.17 12.01 -9.68
C VAL A 162 10.07 10.95 -9.85
N GLN A 163 9.48 10.49 -8.74
CA GLN A 163 8.44 9.47 -8.77
C GLN A 163 7.14 9.98 -9.44
N ALA A 164 6.77 11.24 -9.24
CA ALA A 164 5.63 11.88 -9.90
C ALA A 164 5.85 12.02 -11.42
N ALA A 165 7.05 12.44 -11.85
CA ALA A 165 7.40 12.53 -13.27
C ALA A 165 7.36 11.16 -13.98
N LEU A 166 7.79 10.09 -13.28
CA LEU A 166 7.71 8.72 -13.77
C LEU A 166 6.25 8.22 -13.89
N LEU A 167 5.37 8.64 -12.97
CA LEU A 167 3.95 8.29 -13.04
C LEU A 167 3.28 8.94 -14.26
N GLY A 168 3.56 10.21 -14.54
CA GLY A 168 3.03 10.92 -15.72
C GLY A 168 3.39 10.25 -17.05
N ARG A 169 4.58 9.63 -17.14
CA ARG A 169 5.01 8.89 -18.35
C ARG A 169 4.27 7.57 -18.58
N ARG A 170 3.76 6.92 -17.54
CA ARG A 170 3.01 5.64 -17.66
C ARG A 170 1.55 5.83 -18.05
N GLY A 171 0.99 7.02 -17.88
CA GLY A 171 -0.36 7.36 -18.34
C GLY A 171 -0.43 7.83 -19.80
N ALA A 172 0.73 8.09 -20.42
CA ALA A 172 0.84 8.61 -21.79
C ALA A 172 1.31 7.55 -22.82
N ALA A 173 1.47 6.29 -22.39
CA ALA A 173 1.83 5.13 -23.20
C ALA A 173 0.72 4.08 -23.11
#